data_AF-A0A529HBT4-F1
#
_entry.id   AF-A0A529HBT4-F1
#
_cell.length_a   1.000
_cell.length_b   1.000
_cell.length_c   1.000
_cell.angle_alpha   90.00
_cell.angle_beta   90.00
_cell.angle_gamma   90.00
#
_symmetry.space_group_name_H-M   'P 1'
#
loop_
_entity.id
_entity.type
_entity.pdbx_description
1 polymer ?
#
loop_
_entity_poly.entity_id
_entity_poly.type
_entity_poly.pdbx_seq_one_letter_code
_entity_poly.pdbx_strand_id
1 'polypeptide(L)'
;VLCGLGRTGTLHACEQDGVAPDFLTFAKGIAAGYQPIGATMVNQKIYDAIVSGSGTFKGGYTYSGHATACAAAVAVQKVLRGPGFLDHVRTTGNVLAARLNDRFAQHP
;
A
#
# COMPACT_ATOMS: atom_id res chain seq x y z
N VAL A 1 4.89 1.74 -2.08
CA VAL A 1 5.51 0.50 -1.52
C VAL A 1 5.70 0.51 0.00
N LEU A 2 6.51 1.41 0.60
CA LEU A 2 6.80 1.39 2.05
C LEU A 2 5.67 1.99 2.89
N CYS A 3 5.21 3.18 2.49
CA CYS A 3 4.22 3.99 3.21
C CYS A 3 2.76 3.60 2.92
N GLY A 4 2.53 2.55 2.15
CA GLY A 4 1.17 2.10 1.83
C GLY A 4 0.62 1.15 2.89
N LEU A 5 -0.65 0.83 2.73
CA LEU A 5 -1.37 -0.25 3.40
C LEU A 5 -1.39 -0.06 4.92
N GLY A 6 -1.76 1.15 5.34
CA GLY A 6 -1.92 1.48 6.74
C GLY A 6 -0.66 1.96 7.43
N ARG A 7 0.54 1.87 6.83
CA ARG A 7 1.81 2.22 7.52
C ARG A 7 1.81 3.61 8.14
N THR A 8 1.22 4.60 7.48
CA THR A 8 1.23 6.01 7.92
C THR A 8 -0.11 6.46 8.53
N GLY A 9 -1.01 5.52 8.86
CA GLY A 9 -2.31 5.84 9.46
C GLY A 9 -3.46 6.07 8.48
N THR A 10 -3.18 6.17 7.17
CA THR A 10 -4.17 6.04 6.09
C THR A 10 -3.89 4.77 5.28
N LEU A 11 -4.87 4.33 4.48
CA LEU A 11 -4.65 3.13 3.67
C LEU A 11 -3.56 3.37 2.63
N HIS A 12 -3.54 4.54 1.99
CA HIS A 12 -2.45 5.00 1.14
C HIS A 12 -1.95 6.36 1.63
N ALA A 13 -0.63 6.53 1.76
CA ALA A 13 -0.06 7.79 2.25
C ALA A 13 -0.45 9.01 1.40
N CYS A 14 -0.63 8.84 0.08
CA CYS A 14 -1.06 9.92 -0.81
C CYS A 14 -2.45 10.49 -0.49
N GLU A 15 -3.29 9.75 0.26
CA GLU A 15 -4.57 10.27 0.77
C GLU A 15 -4.37 11.46 1.72
N GLN A 16 -3.24 11.50 2.44
CA GLN A 16 -2.91 12.56 3.40
C GLN A 16 -2.61 13.89 2.69
N ASP A 17 -2.11 13.81 1.46
CA ASP A 17 -1.77 14.96 0.61
C ASP A 17 -2.93 15.31 -0.35
N GLY A 18 -4.06 14.60 -0.29
CA GLY A 18 -5.17 14.77 -1.24
C GLY A 18 -4.82 14.39 -2.69
N VAL A 19 -3.79 13.56 -2.88
CA VAL A 19 -3.29 13.17 -4.21
C VAL A 19 -4.00 11.92 -4.70
N ALA A 20 -4.55 11.99 -5.92
CA ALA A 20 -5.06 10.85 -6.68
C ALA A 20 -4.04 10.47 -7.77
N PRO A 21 -3.19 9.46 -7.55
CA PRO A 21 -2.12 9.13 -8.48
C PRO A 21 -2.61 8.39 -9.72
N ASP A 22 -1.94 8.64 -10.84
CA ASP A 22 -2.16 7.92 -12.10
C ASP A 22 -1.64 6.49 -12.08
N PHE A 23 -0.57 6.25 -11.33
CA PHE A 23 0.00 4.94 -11.04
C PHE A 23 0.24 4.81 -9.54
N LEU A 24 -0.20 3.70 -8.95
CA LEU A 24 0.01 3.43 -7.53
C LEU A 24 0.60 2.03 -7.31
N THR A 25 1.79 1.97 -6.71
CA THR A 25 2.55 0.72 -6.54
C THR A 25 2.53 0.17 -5.12
N PHE A 26 2.21 -1.12 -5.02
CA PHE A 26 2.11 -1.94 -3.82
C PHE A 26 3.13 -3.06 -3.83
N ALA A 27 3.63 -3.41 -2.65
CA ALA A 27 4.35 -4.64 -2.33
C ALA A 27 4.34 -4.75 -0.80
N LYS A 28 5.34 -5.38 -0.17
CA LYS A 28 5.54 -5.37 1.30
C LYS A 28 4.24 -5.71 2.07
N GLY A 29 3.57 -4.69 2.60
CA GLY A 29 2.32 -4.82 3.35
C GLY A 29 1.15 -5.45 2.59
N ILE A 30 1.21 -5.59 1.25
CA ILE A 30 0.08 -6.12 0.45
C ILE A 30 -0.29 -7.55 0.85
N ALA A 31 0.71 -8.35 1.20
CA ALA A 31 0.58 -9.69 1.74
C ALA A 31 1.31 -9.85 3.07
N ALA A 32 1.67 -8.73 3.74
CA ALA A 32 2.34 -8.69 5.04
C ALA A 32 3.54 -9.66 5.22
N GLY A 33 4.26 -9.98 4.13
CA GLY A 33 5.37 -10.93 4.15
C GLY A 33 4.99 -12.41 4.07
N TYR A 34 3.70 -12.77 4.03
CA TYR A 34 3.25 -14.17 3.92
C TYR A 34 3.55 -14.79 2.55
N GLN A 35 3.49 -14.01 1.48
CA GLN A 35 3.84 -14.42 0.13
C GLN A 35 4.45 -13.24 -0.66
N PRO A 36 5.42 -13.49 -1.57
CA PRO A 36 5.97 -12.45 -2.44
C PRO A 36 4.91 -11.99 -3.45
N ILE A 37 4.51 -10.72 -3.36
CA ILE A 37 3.64 -10.10 -4.36
C ILE A 37 3.88 -8.59 -4.41
N GLY A 38 3.89 -8.07 -5.63
CA GLY A 38 3.82 -6.65 -5.94
C GLY A 38 2.65 -6.41 -6.90
N ALA A 39 2.10 -5.21 -6.88
CA ALA A 39 1.03 -4.81 -7.77
C ALA A 39 1.18 -3.33 -8.13
N THR A 40 0.70 -2.94 -9.31
CA THR A 40 0.57 -1.55 -9.71
C THR A 40 -0.87 -1.34 -10.17
N MET A 41 -1.59 -0.43 -9.53
CA MET A 41 -2.86 0.09 -10.05
C MET A 41 -2.57 1.21 -11.05
N VAL A 42 -3.34 1.25 -12.13
CA VAL A 42 -3.19 2.18 -13.25
C VAL A 42 -4.51 2.88 -13.49
N ASN A 43 -4.48 4.19 -13.68
CA ASN A 43 -5.64 4.98 -14.06
C ASN A 43 -6.22 4.49 -15.39
N GLN A 44 -7.55 4.36 -15.44
CA GLN A 44 -8.25 3.87 -16.63
C GLN A 44 -7.93 4.70 -17.88
N LYS A 45 -7.84 6.04 -17.76
CA LYS A 45 -7.53 6.91 -18.90
C LYS A 45 -6.18 6.59 -19.54
N ILE A 46 -5.19 6.25 -18.72
CA ILE A 46 -3.85 5.89 -19.19
C ILE A 46 -3.83 4.49 -19.77
N TYR A 47 -4.51 3.55 -19.10
CA TYR A 47 -4.69 2.20 -19.63
C TYR A 47 -5.32 2.23 -21.02
N ASP A 48 -6.41 2.99 -21.21
CA ASP A 48 -7.12 3.13 -22.47
C ASP A 48 -6.26 3.79 -23.55
N ALA A 49 -5.50 4.83 -23.20
CA ALA A 49 -4.56 5.46 -24.13
C ALA A 49 -3.52 4.45 -24.64
N ILE A 50 -2.96 3.62 -23.75
CA ILE A 50 -1.99 2.58 -24.13
C ILE A 50 -2.66 1.53 -25.02
N VAL A 51 -3.83 1.01 -24.64
CA VAL A 51 -4.54 -0.02 -25.40
C VAL A 51 -4.99 0.50 -26.77
N SER A 52 -5.48 1.74 -26.85
CA SER A 52 -5.90 2.35 -28.12
C SER A 52 -4.74 2.54 -29.10
N GLY A 53 -3.54 2.89 -28.61
CA GLY A 53 -2.36 3.09 -29.46
C GLY A 53 -1.62 1.80 -29.81
N SER A 54 -1.55 0.83 -28.89
CA SER A 54 -0.70 -0.36 -29.01
C SER A 54 -1.46 -1.70 -29.13
N GLY A 55 -2.80 -1.65 -29.05
CA GLY A 55 -3.70 -2.80 -29.09
C GLY A 55 -3.82 -3.59 -27.78
N THR A 56 -2.87 -3.45 -26.84
CA THR A 56 -2.90 -4.17 -25.57
C THR A 56 -1.95 -3.55 -24.54
N PHE A 57 -2.28 -3.68 -23.26
CA PHE A 57 -1.38 -3.28 -22.18
C PHE A 57 -0.32 -4.38 -21.97
N LYS A 58 0.81 -4.28 -22.69
CA LYS A 58 1.87 -5.28 -22.66
C LYS A 58 2.61 -5.25 -21.32
N GLY A 59 2.54 -6.36 -20.59
CA GLY A 59 3.31 -6.58 -19.37
C GLY A 59 2.92 -7.90 -18.73
N GLY A 60 3.90 -8.72 -18.35
CA GLY A 60 3.66 -10.00 -17.71
C GLY A 60 4.96 -10.68 -17.30
N TYR A 61 4.95 -11.26 -16.11
CA TYR A 61 6.02 -12.10 -15.60
C TYR A 61 5.49 -13.53 -15.46
N THR A 62 6.38 -14.51 -15.41
CA THR A 62 6.00 -15.94 -15.25
C THR A 62 5.03 -16.17 -14.09
N TYR A 63 5.17 -15.40 -13.01
CA TYR A 63 4.34 -15.50 -11.81
C TYR A 63 3.32 -14.36 -11.65
N SER A 64 3.04 -13.61 -12.72
CA SER A 64 1.95 -12.62 -12.71
C SER A 64 0.63 -13.28 -12.34
N GLY A 65 -0.02 -12.79 -11.28
CA GLY A 65 -1.28 -13.35 -10.80
C GLY A 65 -1.15 -14.69 -10.05
N HIS A 66 0.02 -15.02 -9.49
CA HIS A 66 0.23 -16.26 -8.72
C HIS A 66 -0.86 -16.44 -7.63
N ALA A 67 -1.70 -17.46 -7.79
CA ALA A 67 -2.94 -17.63 -7.01
C ALA A 67 -2.72 -17.61 -5.49
N THR A 68 -1.72 -18.33 -4.98
CA THR A 68 -1.40 -18.35 -3.54
C THR A 68 -0.98 -16.98 -3.00
N ALA A 69 -0.25 -16.21 -3.79
CA ALA A 69 0.20 -14.88 -3.39
C ALA A 69 -0.97 -13.89 -3.38
N CYS A 70 -1.88 -14.01 -4.35
CA CYS A 70 -3.15 -13.28 -4.36
C CYS A 70 -4.03 -13.66 -3.17
N ALA A 71 -4.13 -14.94 -2.81
CA ALA A 71 -4.92 -15.40 -1.66
C ALA A 71 -4.38 -14.81 -0.34
N ALA A 72 -3.06 -14.84 -0.14
CA ALA A 72 -2.40 -14.21 1.00
C ALA A 72 -2.67 -12.69 1.03
N ALA A 73 -2.57 -12.02 -0.12
CA ALA A 73 -2.87 -10.60 -0.22
C ALA A 73 -4.32 -10.29 0.17
N VAL A 74 -5.30 -11.05 -0.36
CA VAL A 74 -6.72 -10.87 -0.01
C VAL A 74 -6.97 -11.06 1.49
N ALA A 75 -6.38 -12.08 2.10
CA ALA A 75 -6.51 -12.31 3.54
C ALA A 75 -5.97 -11.12 4.35
N VAL A 76 -4.79 -10.60 3.99
CA VAL A 76 -4.19 -9.42 4.64
C VAL A 76 -5.03 -8.17 4.43
N GLN A 77 -5.53 -7.93 3.21
CA GLN A 77 -6.39 -6.77 2.93
C GLN A 77 -7.69 -6.80 3.76
N LYS A 78 -8.26 -7.97 4.04
CA LYS A 78 -9.43 -8.09 4.94
C LYS A 78 -9.09 -7.66 6.37
N VAL A 79 -7.91 -8.03 6.87
CA VAL A 79 -7.45 -7.60 8.20
C VAL A 79 -7.19 -6.09 8.25
N LEU A 80 -6.50 -5.54 7.24
CA LEU A 80 -6.20 -4.10 7.17
C LEU A 80 -7.45 -3.23 7.11
N ARG A 81 -8.51 -3.72 6.45
CA ARG A 81 -9.82 -3.05 6.35
C ARG A 81 -10.76 -3.40 7.52
N GLY A 82 -10.30 -4.25 8.44
CA GLY A 82 -11.05 -4.59 9.64
C GLY A 82 -11.25 -3.37 10.54
N PRO A 83 -12.34 -3.37 11.33
CA PRO A 83 -12.64 -2.25 12.23
C PRO A 83 -11.49 -2.02 13.21
N GLY A 84 -11.16 -0.76 13.44
CA GLY A 84 -10.15 -0.35 14.42
C GLY A 84 -8.69 -0.54 14.00
N PHE A 85 -8.39 -1.14 12.84
CA PHE A 85 -7.00 -1.35 12.42
C PHE A 85 -6.26 -0.02 12.24
N LEU A 86 -6.78 0.88 11.41
CA LEU A 86 -6.16 2.19 11.17
C LEU A 86 -6.20 3.09 12.41
N ASP A 87 -7.25 2.98 13.24
CA ASP A 87 -7.33 3.69 14.51
C ASP A 87 -6.22 3.27 15.47
N HIS A 88 -5.97 1.96 15.56
CA HIS A 88 -4.89 1.42 16.36
C HIS A 88 -3.52 1.86 15.83
N VAL A 89 -3.31 1.85 14.50
CA VAL A 89 -2.08 2.38 13.91
C VAL A 89 -1.86 3.83 14.32
N ARG A 90 -2.86 4.70 14.14
CA ARG A 90 -2.75 6.13 14.48
C ARG A 90 -2.48 6.33 15.97
N THR A 91 -3.20 5.62 16.82
CA THR A 91 -3.05 5.67 18.28
C THR A 91 -1.63 5.28 18.70
N THR A 92 -1.17 4.10 18.29
CA THR A 92 0.16 3.60 18.66
C THR A 92 1.28 4.42 18.01
N GLY A 93 1.07 4.92 16.79
CA GLY A 93 1.99 5.84 16.11
C GLY A 93 2.20 7.14 16.88
N ASN A 94 1.12 7.75 17.38
CA ASN A 94 1.19 8.95 18.21
C ASN A 94 1.91 8.69 19.54
N VAL A 95 1.66 7.54 20.17
CA VAL A 95 2.38 7.12 21.39
C VAL A 95 3.88 6.99 21.11
N LEU A 96 4.27 6.33 20.03
CA LEU A 96 5.68 6.19 19.66
C LEU A 96 6.34 7.55 19.42
N ALA A 97 5.69 8.43 18.65
CA ALA A 97 6.19 9.77 18.36
C ALA A 97 6.38 10.59 19.64
N ALA A 98 5.39 10.60 20.54
CA ALA A 98 5.48 11.28 21.82
C ALA A 98 6.65 10.76 22.67
N ARG A 99 6.79 9.43 22.80
CA ARG A 99 7.84 8.83 23.63
C ARG A 99 9.25 9.06 23.08
N LEU A 100 9.40 9.09 21.76
CA LEU A 100 10.67 9.45 21.14
C LEU A 100 11.02 10.92 21.40
N ASN A 101 10.05 11.83 21.25
CA ASN A 101 10.24 13.24 21.57
C ASN A 101 10.58 13.46 23.05
N ASP A 102 9.81 12.86 23.97
CA ASP A 102 10.07 12.98 25.41
C ASP A 102 11.49 12.55 25.79
N ARG A 103 11.99 11.49 25.15
CA ARG A 103 13.31 10.92 25.47
C ARG A 103 14.46 11.66 24.81
N PHE A 104 14.26 12.18 23.60
CA PHE A 104 15.37 12.62 22.74
C PHE A 104 15.28 14.07 22.26
N ALA A 105 14.19 14.80 22.47
CA ALA A 105 14.04 16.18 21.96
C ALA A 105 15.05 17.18 22.54
N GLN A 106 15.61 16.88 23.73
CA GLN A 106 16.62 17.69 24.40
C GLN A 106 18.01 17.04 24.37
N HIS A 107 18.19 15.98 23.57
CA HIS A 107 19.52 15.38 23.42
C HIS A 107 20.39 16.32 22.59
N PRO A 108 21.60 16.70 23.08
CA PRO A 108 22.52 17.54 22.32
C PRO A 108 22.98 16.88 21.02
#